data_AF-A0A843UV48-F1
#
_entry.id   AF-A0A843UV48-F1
#
_cell.length_a   1.000
_cell.length_b   1.000
_cell.length_c   1.000
_cell.angle_alpha   90.00
_cell.angle_beta   90.00
_cell.angle_gamma   90.00
#
_symmetry.space_group_name_H-M   'P 1'
#
loop_
_entity.id
_entity.type
_entity.pdbx_description
1 polymer ?
#
loop_
_entity_poly.entity_id
_entity_poly.type
_entity_poly.pdbx_seq_one_letter_code
_entity_poly.pdbx_strand_id
1 'polypeptide(L)'
;MIAPGVNILTWPRDAALTSPPDWIPAAAKSALMTNAYNMDNFGGVIHDLANGKEFTPFVCGAGHVDPNRSLDSGLVCDLQVGDYISFHCTISYSPLQIAVFVKDLAVDCSEKEMASLGDLNYPSISVVFDPHNKVVTYMRTVKNVGSTQAGEVSYEVEVSPPPAECRHQCEP
;
A
#
# COMPACT_ATOMS: atom_id res chain seq x y z
N MET A 1 7.79 1.86 -0.74
CA MET A 1 8.59 1.10 -1.71
C MET A 1 9.72 2.00 -2.18
N ILE A 2 10.83 1.40 -2.57
CA ILE A 2 12.01 2.10 -3.11
C ILE A 2 12.38 1.54 -4.48
N ALA A 3 13.14 2.31 -5.24
CA ALA A 3 13.69 1.92 -6.53
C ALA A 3 15.09 2.55 -6.68
N PRO A 4 15.91 2.10 -7.64
CA PRO A 4 17.22 2.69 -7.89
C PRO A 4 17.09 4.17 -8.26
N GLY A 5 17.79 5.04 -7.53
CA GLY A 5 17.78 6.50 -7.74
C GLY A 5 19.17 7.14 -7.79
N VAL A 6 20.24 6.36 -7.66
CA VAL A 6 21.63 6.83 -7.64
C VAL A 6 22.35 6.30 -8.87
N ASN A 7 23.16 7.15 -9.52
CA ASN A 7 23.92 6.81 -10.74
C ASN A 7 23.05 6.31 -11.91
N ILE A 8 21.89 6.94 -12.11
CA ILE A 8 21.00 6.63 -13.23
C ILE A 8 21.53 7.28 -14.51
N LEU A 9 21.97 6.45 -15.45
CA LEU A 9 22.36 6.90 -16.78
C LEU A 9 21.13 6.93 -17.69
N THR A 10 20.91 8.05 -18.38
CA THR A 10 19.91 8.12 -19.45
C THR A 10 20.56 7.71 -20.76
N TRP A 11 19.89 6.81 -21.49
CA TRP A 11 20.23 6.46 -22.88
C TRP A 11 18.95 6.63 -23.70
N PRO A 12 19.01 7.09 -24.96
CA PRO A 12 17.80 7.21 -25.79
C PRO A 12 17.28 5.81 -26.13
N ARG A 13 16.37 5.31 -25.28
CA ARG A 13 15.51 4.17 -25.56
C ARG A 13 14.16 4.41 -24.91
N ASP A 14 13.11 4.17 -25.68
CA ASP A 14 11.71 4.24 -25.27
C ASP A 14 11.35 3.01 -24.43
N ALA A 15 11.85 2.93 -23.19
CA ALA A 15 11.38 1.94 -22.24
C ALA A 15 10.10 2.45 -21.58
N ALA A 16 8.94 2.03 -22.10
CA ALA A 16 7.65 2.26 -21.47
C ALA A 16 7.25 1.03 -20.66
N LEU A 17 6.89 1.21 -19.38
CA LEU A 17 6.16 0.19 -18.64
C LEU A 17 4.75 0.10 -19.25
N THR A 18 4.38 -1.06 -19.78
CA THR A 18 2.99 -1.39 -20.11
C THR A 18 2.30 -1.89 -18.85
N SER A 19 1.44 -1.06 -18.24
CA SER A 19 0.54 -1.51 -17.19
C SER A 19 -0.63 -2.29 -17.78
N PRO A 20 -1.22 -3.24 -17.06
CA PRO A 20 -2.50 -3.83 -17.47
C PRO A 20 -3.54 -2.72 -17.72
N PRO A 21 -4.30 -2.80 -18.82
CA PRO A 21 -5.13 -1.69 -19.31
C PRO A 21 -6.24 -1.25 -18.34
N ASP A 22 -6.67 -2.14 -17.43
CA ASP A 22 -7.79 -1.90 -16.51
C ASP A 22 -7.36 -1.41 -15.12
N TRP A 23 -6.07 -1.15 -14.92
CA TRP A 23 -5.57 -0.73 -13.61
C TRP A 23 -5.78 0.75 -13.36
N ILE A 24 -6.49 1.05 -12.28
CA ILE A 24 -6.49 2.41 -11.72
C ILE A 24 -5.20 2.65 -10.92
N PRO A 25 -4.81 3.92 -10.67
CA PRO A 25 -3.55 4.23 -9.99
C PRO A 25 -3.35 3.54 -8.65
N ALA A 26 -4.44 3.34 -7.88
CA ALA A 26 -4.41 2.61 -6.62
C ALA A 26 -4.03 1.13 -6.80
N ALA A 27 -4.64 0.43 -7.75
CA ALA A 27 -4.32 -0.95 -8.08
C ALA A 27 -2.86 -1.10 -8.53
N ALA A 28 -2.37 -0.20 -9.39
CA ALA A 28 -0.97 -0.19 -9.82
C ALA A 28 -0.01 0.01 -8.64
N LYS A 29 -0.31 0.96 -7.75
CA LYS A 29 0.45 1.17 -6.52
C LYS A 29 0.42 -0.04 -5.60
N SER A 30 -0.74 -0.68 -5.45
CA SER A 30 -0.88 -1.91 -4.66
C SER A 30 0.02 -3.01 -5.19
N ALA A 31 -0.03 -3.30 -6.49
CA ALA A 31 0.77 -4.35 -7.12
C ALA A 31 2.28 -4.10 -6.97
N LEU A 32 2.71 -2.85 -7.07
CA LEU A 32 4.11 -2.46 -6.85
C LEU A 32 4.54 -2.61 -5.38
N MET A 33 3.64 -2.37 -4.43
CA MET A 33 3.94 -2.47 -3.00
C MET A 33 3.90 -3.92 -2.51
N THR A 34 2.86 -4.69 -2.83
CA THR A 34 2.67 -6.06 -2.31
C THR A 34 3.67 -7.07 -2.89
N ASN A 35 4.27 -6.76 -4.05
CA ASN A 35 5.29 -7.60 -4.68
C ASN A 35 6.72 -7.08 -4.46
N ALA A 36 6.90 -6.02 -3.65
CA ALA A 36 8.21 -5.54 -3.27
C ALA A 36 8.95 -6.57 -2.40
N TYR A 37 10.28 -6.56 -2.44
CA TYR A 37 11.13 -7.45 -1.66
C TYR A 37 12.00 -6.68 -0.66
N ASN A 38 12.32 -7.34 0.46
CA ASN A 38 13.15 -6.79 1.53
C ASN A 38 14.46 -7.53 1.74
N MET A 39 14.77 -8.50 0.86
CA MET A 39 15.95 -9.35 0.95
C MET A 39 17.00 -8.94 -0.10
N ASP A 40 18.26 -9.01 0.28
CA ASP A 40 19.38 -8.85 -0.65
C ASP A 40 19.67 -10.15 -1.43
N ASN A 41 20.66 -10.10 -2.32
CA ASN A 41 21.08 -11.26 -3.11
C ASN A 41 21.85 -12.33 -2.32
N PHE A 42 22.20 -12.05 -1.06
CA PHE A 42 22.79 -13.03 -0.13
C PHE A 42 21.73 -13.67 0.78
N GLY A 43 20.46 -13.27 0.65
CA GLY A 43 19.36 -13.77 1.48
C GLY A 43 19.33 -13.14 2.87
N GLY A 44 19.99 -12.00 3.08
CA GLY A 44 19.87 -11.16 4.27
C GLY A 44 18.81 -10.08 4.10
N VAL A 45 18.39 -9.44 5.19
CA VAL A 45 17.56 -8.23 5.12
C VAL A 45 18.40 -7.10 4.50
N ILE A 46 17.80 -6.28 3.65
CA ILE A 46 18.52 -5.14 3.09
C ILE A 46 18.84 -4.11 4.21
N HIS A 47 20.04 -3.57 4.19
CA HIS A 47 20.54 -2.59 5.17
C HIS A 47 20.65 -1.18 4.58
N ASP A 48 20.46 -0.18 5.44
CA ASP A 48 20.69 1.23 5.14
C ASP A 48 22.18 1.51 5.00
N LEU A 49 22.59 1.95 3.81
CA LEU A 49 23.98 2.27 3.51
C LEU A 49 24.54 3.39 4.40
N ALA A 50 23.69 4.32 4.86
CA ALA A 50 24.13 5.47 5.65
C ALA A 50 24.49 5.11 7.10
N ASN A 51 23.88 4.07 7.67
CA ASN A 51 24.02 3.74 9.09
C ASN A 51 24.16 2.24 9.42
N GLY A 52 24.06 1.36 8.43
CA GLY A 52 24.19 -0.10 8.55
C GLY A 52 22.99 -0.81 9.18
N LYS A 53 21.92 -0.10 9.56
CA LYS A 53 20.75 -0.71 10.21
C LYS A 53 19.87 -1.44 9.20
N GLU A 54 19.15 -2.45 9.68
CA GLU A 54 18.13 -3.13 8.88
C GLU A 54 17.06 -2.14 8.41
N PHE A 55 16.56 -2.37 7.20
CA PHE A 55 15.46 -1.59 6.64
C PHE A 55 14.20 -1.69 7.50
N THR A 56 13.62 -0.53 7.79
CA THR A 56 12.31 -0.43 8.43
C THR A 56 11.27 0.03 7.40
N PRO A 57 9.97 -0.27 7.62
CA PRO A 57 8.90 0.27 6.77
C PRO A 57 8.89 1.79 6.66
N PHE A 58 9.44 2.53 7.63
CA PHE A 58 9.51 4.00 7.58
C PHE A 58 10.61 4.52 6.65
N VAL A 59 11.64 3.71 6.36
CA VAL A 59 12.71 4.08 5.43
C VAL A 59 12.39 3.62 4.01
N CYS A 60 11.87 2.39 3.86
CA CYS A 60 11.73 1.76 2.54
C CYS A 60 10.27 1.47 2.13
N GLY A 61 9.30 1.74 3.01
CA GLY A 61 7.92 1.30 2.83
C GLY A 61 7.85 -0.22 2.72
N ALA A 62 7.17 -0.73 1.69
CA ALA A 62 7.03 -2.17 1.44
C ALA A 62 8.32 -2.90 1.01
N GLY A 63 9.37 -2.18 0.61
CA GLY A 63 10.63 -2.77 0.12
C GLY A 63 11.07 -2.26 -1.25
N HIS A 64 12.04 -2.93 -1.86
CA HIS A 64 12.55 -2.63 -3.19
C HIS A 64 11.61 -3.19 -4.26
N VAL A 65 11.37 -2.40 -5.31
CA VAL A 65 10.45 -2.73 -6.41
C VAL A 65 10.91 -3.98 -7.17
N ASP A 66 9.96 -4.87 -7.48
CA ASP A 66 10.10 -5.96 -8.47
C ASP A 66 9.07 -5.75 -9.60
N PRO A 67 9.45 -5.08 -10.70
CA PRO A 67 8.51 -4.75 -11.77
C PRO A 67 7.89 -5.99 -12.42
N ASN A 68 8.61 -7.11 -12.50
CA ASN A 68 8.14 -8.31 -13.18
C ASN A 68 7.06 -9.02 -12.36
N ARG A 69 7.29 -9.20 -11.06
CA ARG A 69 6.28 -9.79 -10.16
C ARG A 69 5.07 -8.88 -10.01
N SER A 70 5.28 -7.56 -10.02
CA SER A 70 4.17 -6.62 -9.94
C SER A 70 3.19 -6.73 -11.11
N LEU A 71 3.60 -7.16 -12.31
CA LEU A 71 2.66 -7.32 -13.44
C LEU A 71 1.63 -8.44 -13.23
N ASP A 72 1.90 -9.40 -12.34
CA ASP A 72 1.03 -10.54 -12.01
C ASP A 72 0.81 -10.63 -10.49
N SER A 73 0.26 -9.56 -9.92
CA SER A 73 0.11 -9.40 -8.46
C SER A 73 -0.88 -10.38 -7.82
N GLY A 74 -1.77 -11.01 -8.60
CA GLY A 74 -2.86 -11.87 -8.12
C GLY A 74 -3.96 -11.11 -7.37
N LEU A 75 -3.61 -10.42 -6.27
CA LEU A 75 -4.48 -9.56 -5.46
C LEU A 75 -3.99 -8.11 -5.46
N VAL A 76 -4.92 -7.16 -5.39
CA VAL A 76 -4.64 -5.74 -5.18
C VAL A 76 -5.62 -5.11 -4.19
N CYS A 77 -5.15 -4.17 -3.39
CA CYS A 77 -6.00 -3.24 -2.65
C CYS A 77 -6.40 -2.11 -3.59
N ASP A 78 -7.70 -2.01 -3.88
CA ASP A 78 -8.24 -0.99 -4.76
C ASP A 78 -8.97 0.09 -3.96
N LEU A 79 -8.88 1.35 -4.38
CA LEU A 79 -9.56 2.47 -3.74
C LEU A 79 -9.75 3.61 -4.74
N GLN A 80 -10.85 4.35 -4.58
CA GLN A 80 -11.27 5.42 -5.46
C GLN A 80 -11.00 6.79 -4.84
N VAL A 81 -11.19 7.84 -5.65
CA VAL A 81 -11.08 9.24 -5.19
C VAL A 81 -12.03 9.53 -4.01
N GLY A 82 -13.21 8.90 -4.01
CA GLY A 82 -14.17 8.99 -2.91
C GLY A 82 -13.59 8.53 -1.57
N ASP A 83 -12.79 7.47 -1.55
CA ASP A 83 -12.17 6.96 -0.32
C ASP A 83 -11.16 7.94 0.26
N TYR A 84 -10.41 8.63 -0.60
CA TYR A 84 -9.51 9.71 -0.16
C TYR A 84 -10.29 10.91 0.39
N ILE A 85 -11.42 11.27 -0.22
CA ILE A 85 -12.29 12.33 0.31
C ILE A 85 -12.79 11.92 1.71
N SER A 86 -13.28 10.69 1.87
CA SER A 86 -13.74 10.18 3.17
C SER A 86 -12.63 10.20 4.22
N PHE A 87 -11.42 9.74 3.85
CA PHE A 87 -10.25 9.81 4.72
C PHE A 87 -9.93 11.25 5.16
N HIS A 88 -9.97 12.21 4.23
CA HIS A 88 -9.75 13.62 4.53
C HIS A 88 -10.84 14.23 5.42
N CYS A 89 -12.10 13.83 5.22
CA CYS A 89 -13.20 14.21 6.10
C CYS A 89 -12.96 13.70 7.54
N THR A 90 -12.53 12.44 7.70
CA THR A 90 -12.26 11.84 9.03
C THR A 90 -11.11 12.53 9.78
N ILE A 91 -10.11 13.08 9.10
CA ILE A 91 -9.07 13.94 9.72
C ILE A 91 -9.48 15.41 9.86
N SER A 92 -10.79 15.71 9.74
CA SER A 92 -11.39 17.03 9.95
C SER A 92 -10.91 18.11 8.97
N TYR A 93 -10.54 17.75 7.73
CA TYR A 93 -10.33 18.76 6.69
C TYR A 93 -11.68 19.33 6.26
N SER A 94 -11.75 20.66 6.13
CA SER A 94 -12.94 21.33 5.62
C SER A 94 -13.15 21.03 4.13
N PRO A 95 -14.39 21.06 3.62
CA PRO A 95 -14.68 20.87 2.20
C PRO A 95 -13.86 21.80 1.28
N LEU A 96 -13.60 23.04 1.72
CA LEU A 96 -12.79 24.00 0.98
C LEU A 96 -11.31 23.58 0.87
N GLN A 97 -10.76 22.99 1.93
CA GLN A 97 -9.38 22.47 1.90
C GLN A 97 -9.26 21.24 1.00
N ILE A 98 -10.26 20.36 1.01
CA ILE A 98 -10.31 19.16 0.17
C ILE A 98 -10.46 19.55 -1.31
N ALA A 99 -11.30 20.55 -1.62
CA ALA A 99 -11.56 21.03 -2.98
C ALA A 99 -10.31 21.51 -3.73
N VAL A 100 -9.22 21.85 -3.02
CA VAL A 100 -7.93 22.18 -3.64
C VAL A 100 -7.32 20.96 -4.35
N PHE A 101 -7.61 19.75 -3.88
CA PHE A 101 -7.09 18.49 -4.42
C PHE A 101 -8.02 17.84 -5.44
N VAL A 102 -9.34 18.00 -5.28
CA VAL A 102 -10.35 17.36 -6.13
C VAL A 102 -10.97 18.39 -7.08
N LYS A 103 -10.36 18.52 -8.26
CA LYS A 103 -10.85 19.43 -9.31
C LYS A 103 -12.26 19.02 -9.75
N ASP A 104 -13.19 19.96 -9.65
CA ASP A 104 -14.57 19.85 -10.15
C ASP A 104 -15.47 18.81 -9.46
N LEU A 105 -15.05 18.28 -8.31
CA LEU A 105 -15.88 17.37 -7.51
C LEU A 105 -16.51 18.11 -6.32
N ALA A 106 -17.82 17.99 -6.17
CA ALA A 106 -18.50 18.46 -4.97
C ALA A 106 -18.03 17.64 -3.76
N VAL A 107 -17.46 18.34 -2.76
CA VAL A 107 -17.04 17.72 -1.50
C VAL A 107 -18.17 17.86 -0.50
N ASP A 108 -18.62 16.72 0.01
CA ASP A 108 -19.57 16.64 1.11
C ASP A 108 -19.06 15.63 2.13
N CYS A 109 -18.85 16.10 3.35
CA CYS A 109 -18.38 15.29 4.48
C CYS A 109 -19.52 14.89 5.43
N SER A 110 -20.77 15.26 5.15
CA SER A 110 -21.91 15.01 6.07
C SER A 110 -22.20 13.52 6.28
N GLU A 111 -21.88 12.66 5.31
CA GLU A 111 -22.15 11.21 5.35
C GLU A 111 -20.89 10.34 5.07
N LYS A 112 -19.70 10.95 5.00
CA LYS A 112 -18.49 10.29 4.45
C LYS A 112 -17.35 10.14 5.46
N GLU A 113 -17.62 9.70 6.67
CA GLU A 113 -16.56 9.42 7.64
C GLU A 113 -16.25 7.93 7.73
N MET A 114 -14.96 7.60 7.67
CA MET A 114 -14.46 6.25 7.94
C MET A 114 -14.55 5.95 9.44
N ALA A 115 -14.84 4.70 9.80
CA ALA A 115 -14.90 4.26 11.19
C ALA A 115 -13.53 4.42 11.89
N SER A 116 -12.45 4.12 11.17
CA SER A 116 -11.08 4.40 11.56
C SER A 116 -10.28 5.00 10.42
N LEU A 117 -9.33 5.88 10.74
CA LEU A 117 -8.34 6.37 9.77
C LEU A 117 -7.54 5.22 9.13
N GLY A 118 -7.33 4.16 9.88
CA GLY A 118 -6.64 2.98 9.40
C GLY A 118 -7.48 2.13 8.46
N ASP A 119 -8.77 2.40 8.24
CA ASP A 119 -9.64 1.64 7.33
C ASP A 119 -9.52 2.06 5.86
N LEU A 120 -8.73 3.09 5.55
CA LEU A 120 -8.35 3.37 4.16
C LEU A 120 -7.74 2.10 3.56
N ASN A 121 -8.28 1.65 2.42
CA ASN A 121 -7.93 0.37 1.80
C ASN A 121 -6.54 0.37 1.14
N TYR A 122 -5.53 0.67 1.95
CA TYR A 122 -4.17 0.96 1.53
C TYR A 122 -3.30 -0.31 1.72
N PRO A 123 -2.35 -0.60 0.80
CA PRO A 123 -1.52 -1.82 0.81
C PRO A 123 -0.39 -1.79 1.85
N SER A 124 -0.65 -1.21 3.02
CA SER A 124 0.21 -1.26 4.19
C SER A 124 -0.61 -0.94 5.45
N ILE A 125 -0.12 -1.40 6.59
CA ILE A 125 -0.74 -1.15 7.89
C ILE A 125 0.27 -0.41 8.77
N SER A 126 -0.18 0.67 9.40
CA SER A 126 0.57 1.40 10.43
C SER A 126 -0.38 1.66 11.58
N VAL A 127 0.06 1.32 12.80
CA VAL A 127 -0.72 1.50 14.02
C VAL A 127 0.06 2.40 14.96
N VAL A 128 -0.62 3.41 15.50
CA VAL A 128 -0.13 4.21 16.62
C VAL A 128 -0.96 3.82 17.83
N PHE A 129 -0.31 3.23 18.84
CA PHE A 129 -0.99 2.81 20.06
C PHE A 129 -1.14 3.99 21.01
N ASP A 130 -2.34 4.15 21.54
CA ASP A 130 -2.60 5.01 22.69
C ASP A 130 -2.29 4.21 23.98
N PRO A 131 -1.78 4.84 25.05
CA PRO A 131 -1.55 4.17 26.34
C PRO A 131 -2.76 3.38 26.88
N HIS A 132 -3.98 3.79 26.52
CA HIS A 132 -5.24 3.21 26.97
C HIS A 132 -5.83 2.19 25.98
N ASN A 133 -5.58 2.35 24.68
CA ASN A 133 -6.09 1.45 23.63
C ASN A 133 -4.94 0.66 23.01
N LYS A 134 -4.80 -0.59 23.49
CA LYS A 134 -3.74 -1.51 23.07
C LYS A 134 -4.16 -2.47 21.94
N VAL A 135 -5.42 -2.39 21.52
CA VAL A 135 -5.98 -3.23 20.45
C VAL A 135 -6.59 -2.32 19.41
N VAL A 136 -6.19 -2.55 18.16
CA VAL A 136 -6.66 -1.79 17.00
C VAL A 136 -7.00 -2.79 15.90
N THR A 137 -8.16 -2.61 15.30
CA THR A 137 -8.65 -3.43 14.18
C THR A 137 -8.84 -2.53 12.98
N TYR A 138 -8.37 -2.98 11.82
CA TYR A 138 -8.57 -2.30 10.55
C TYR A 138 -9.17 -3.26 9.53
N MET A 139 -10.04 -2.73 8.67
CA MET A 139 -10.66 -3.49 7.59
C MET A 139 -9.94 -3.25 6.27
N ARG A 140 -9.74 -4.32 5.48
CA ARG A 140 -9.17 -4.26 4.13
C ARG A 140 -10.02 -5.08 3.17
N THR A 141 -10.06 -4.64 1.92
CA THR A 141 -10.73 -5.35 0.84
C THR A 141 -9.72 -5.57 -0.29
N VAL A 142 -9.46 -6.83 -0.60
CA VAL A 142 -8.57 -7.19 -1.71
C VAL A 142 -9.40 -7.65 -2.91
N LYS A 143 -8.97 -7.25 -4.11
CA LYS A 143 -9.57 -7.62 -5.38
C LYS A 143 -8.65 -8.59 -6.10
N ASN A 144 -9.20 -9.69 -6.59
CA ASN A 144 -8.49 -10.62 -7.46
C ASN A 144 -8.36 -10.02 -8.87
N VAL A 145 -7.12 -9.90 -9.34
CA VAL A 145 -6.72 -9.42 -10.68
C VAL A 145 -5.89 -10.46 -11.45
N GLY A 146 -5.73 -11.67 -10.89
CA GLY A 146 -5.02 -12.77 -11.53
C GLY A 146 -5.76 -13.28 -12.77
N SER A 147 -5.00 -13.82 -13.72
CA SER A 147 -5.54 -14.29 -15.02
C SER A 147 -6.45 -15.52 -14.90
N THR A 148 -6.45 -16.21 -13.76
CA THR A 148 -7.32 -17.35 -13.46
C THR A 148 -8.69 -16.89 -12.97
N GLN A 149 -9.44 -16.15 -13.78
CA GLN A 149 -10.86 -15.86 -13.50
C GLN A 149 -11.77 -17.09 -13.71
N ALA A 150 -11.23 -18.21 -14.22
CA ALA A 150 -11.98 -19.41 -14.58
C ALA A 150 -11.99 -20.52 -13.51
N GLY A 151 -11.33 -20.33 -12.36
CA GLY A 151 -11.28 -21.31 -11.27
C GLY A 151 -11.42 -20.68 -9.90
N GLU A 152 -11.89 -21.46 -8.92
CA GLU A 152 -11.90 -21.05 -7.52
C GLU A 152 -10.45 -20.96 -7.01
N VAL A 153 -10.03 -19.76 -6.59
CA VAL A 153 -8.69 -19.52 -6.03
C VAL A 153 -8.86 -19.17 -4.55
N SER A 154 -8.22 -19.95 -3.68
CA SER A 154 -8.13 -19.67 -2.25
C SER A 154 -6.75 -19.11 -1.91
N TYR A 155 -6.73 -18.14 -1.00
CA TYR A 155 -5.51 -17.54 -0.46
C TYR A 155 -5.46 -17.82 1.05
N GLU A 156 -4.28 -18.17 1.55
CA GLU A 156 -4.02 -18.33 2.98
C GLU A 156 -3.25 -17.10 3.49
N VAL A 157 -3.65 -16.60 4.66
CA VAL A 157 -3.03 -15.42 5.26
C VAL A 157 -1.93 -15.87 6.22
N GLU A 158 -0.70 -15.50 5.90
CA GLU A 158 0.45 -15.64 6.81
C GLU A 158 0.71 -14.31 7.55
N VAL A 159 0.88 -14.39 8.87
CA VAL A 159 1.12 -13.21 9.72
C VAL A 159 2.44 -13.38 10.45
N SER A 160 3.41 -12.53 10.13
CA SER A 160 4.71 -12.45 10.81
C SER A 160 4.75 -11.22 11.72
N PRO A 161 4.68 -11.38 13.06
CA PRO A 161 4.70 -10.25 13.99
C PRO A 161 6.13 -9.66 14.11
N PRO A 162 6.29 -8.35 14.34
CA PRO A 162 7.59 -7.76 14.62
C PRO A 162 8.18 -8.31 15.93
N PRO A 163 9.50 -8.20 16.15
CA PRO A 163 10.21 -8.85 17.27
C PRO A 163 9.86 -8.41 18.70
N ALA A 164 8.76 -7.68 18.94
CA ALA A 164 8.34 -7.23 20.27
C ALA A 164 6.81 -7.24 20.43
N GLU A 165 6.34 -7.85 21.52
CA GLU A 165 5.06 -7.70 22.29
C GLU A 165 3.71 -7.43 21.57
N CYS A 166 3.65 -7.38 20.25
CA CYS A 166 2.45 -7.13 19.47
C CYS A 166 1.92 -8.45 18.90
N ARG A 167 0.67 -8.77 19.23
CA ARG A 167 -0.03 -9.91 18.64
C ARG A 167 -0.84 -9.43 17.43
N HIS A 168 -0.59 -10.03 16.28
CA HIS A 168 -1.32 -9.77 15.04
C HIS A 168 -2.24 -10.96 14.74
N GLN A 169 -3.48 -10.67 14.34
CA GLN A 169 -4.47 -11.65 13.95
C GLN A 169 -5.21 -11.10 12.71
N CYS A 170 -5.51 -11.99 11.77
CA CYS A 170 -6.32 -11.68 10.59
C CYS A 170 -7.48 -12.66 10.56
N GLU A 171 -8.69 -12.13 10.36
CA GLU A 171 -9.92 -12.89 10.25
C GLU A 171 -10.54 -12.60 8.86
N PRO A 172 -10.97 -13.64 8.12
CA PRO A 172 -11.61 -13.48 6.82
C PRO A 172 -13.06 -12.95 6.91
#